data_AF-A0A8J4DZD4-F1
#
_entry.id   AF-A0A8J4DZD4-F1
#
_cell.length_a   1.000
_cell.length_b   1.000
_cell.length_c   1.000
_cell.angle_alpha   90.00
_cell.angle_beta   90.00
_cell.angle_gamma   90.00
#
_symmetry.space_group_name_H-M   'P 1'
#
loop_
_entity.id
_entity.type
_entity.pdbx_description
1 polymer ?
#
loop_
_entity_poly.entity_id
_entity_poly.type
_entity_poly.pdbx_seq_one_letter_code
_entity_poly.pdbx_strand_id
1 'polypeptide(L)'
;MSGWLARLVVRTAAALVGGPEVRARYREQWLADVEGAREVGLRPAAVAAGAAVAAARLAVTRPRWQVTPLGWVTTAVRRRYLVVQLAVAYPYAWALGYLGYARVRSGLTVAQLFDRPVDPKDLLVPWLPTMWLQPLVMLWLAVGGWVVGAALAPVGLALSIGGRGSSRWLPVAGTLTAAVVTAFAVGDLGAGLRLWLLD
;
A
#
# COMPACT_ATOMS: atom_id res chain seq x y z
N MET A 1 4.73 14.60 -1.28
CA MET A 1 4.67 13.68 -2.45
C MET A 1 4.86 14.52 -3.70
N SER A 2 5.80 14.17 -4.57
CA SER A 2 6.07 14.91 -5.81
C SER A 2 4.89 14.83 -6.78
N GLY A 3 4.61 15.90 -7.54
CA GLY A 3 3.46 15.95 -8.46
C GLY A 3 3.47 14.85 -9.55
N TRP A 4 4.63 14.28 -9.88
CA TRP A 4 4.74 13.17 -10.82
C TRP A 4 4.14 11.87 -10.27
N LEU A 5 4.30 11.59 -8.97
CA LEU A 5 3.73 10.40 -8.31
C LEU A 5 2.20 10.47 -8.31
N ALA A 6 1.63 11.63 -8.00
CA ALA A 6 0.17 11.83 -8.00
C ALA A 6 -0.42 11.54 -9.39
N ARG A 7 0.21 12.04 -10.46
CA ARG A 7 -0.21 11.79 -11.84
C ARG A 7 -0.07 10.32 -12.24
N LEU A 8 0.97 9.63 -11.79
CA LEU A 8 1.15 8.20 -12.04
C LEU A 8 0.05 7.37 -11.37
N VAL A 9 -0.28 7.68 -10.11
CA VAL A 9 -1.40 7.04 -9.39
C VAL A 9 -2.71 7.26 -10.13
N VAL A 10 -3.01 8.49 -10.56
CA VAL A 10 -4.24 8.80 -11.31
C VAL A 10 -4.32 8.04 -12.64
N ARG A 11 -3.23 7.99 -13.43
CA ARG A 11 -3.21 7.24 -14.69
C ARG A 11 -3.48 5.75 -14.47
N THR A 12 -2.92 5.21 -13.39
CA THR A 12 -3.13 3.81 -13.00
C THR A 12 -4.57 3.57 -12.54
N ALA A 13 -5.11 4.47 -11.71
CA ALA A 13 -6.48 4.41 -11.23
C ALA A 13 -7.47 4.47 -12.41
N ALA A 14 -7.27 5.36 -13.37
CA ALA A 14 -8.14 5.47 -14.53
C ALA A 14 -8.15 4.18 -15.36
N ALA A 15 -7.04 3.45 -15.45
CA ALA A 15 -6.98 2.16 -16.14
C ALA A 15 -7.88 1.08 -15.55
N LEU A 16 -8.37 1.25 -14.31
CA LEU A 16 -9.35 0.37 -13.66
C LEU A 16 -10.77 0.64 -14.13
N VAL A 17 -11.03 1.80 -14.74
CA VAL A 17 -12.35 2.17 -15.25
C VAL A 17 -12.57 1.48 -16.60
N GLY A 18 -13.66 0.73 -16.71
CA GLY A 18 -14.01 0.01 -17.93
C GLY A 18 -14.46 0.95 -19.06
N GLY A 19 -14.23 0.52 -20.30
CA GLY A 19 -14.51 1.32 -21.51
C GLY A 19 -13.39 2.32 -21.84
N PRO A 20 -12.87 2.37 -23.08
CA PRO A 20 -11.77 3.28 -23.46
C PRO A 20 -12.17 4.76 -23.37
N GLU A 21 -13.38 5.12 -23.78
CA GLU A 21 -13.88 6.51 -23.74
C GLU A 21 -14.11 6.99 -22.30
N VAL A 22 -14.72 6.15 -21.47
CA VAL A 22 -15.00 6.46 -20.07
C VAL A 22 -13.69 6.59 -19.29
N ARG A 23 -12.72 5.68 -19.53
CA ARG A 23 -11.37 5.75 -18.98
C ARG A 23 -10.65 7.05 -19.35
N ALA A 24 -10.71 7.47 -20.61
CA ALA A 24 -10.08 8.71 -21.07
C ALA A 24 -10.68 9.92 -20.31
N ARG A 25 -12.01 9.96 -20.19
CA ARG A 25 -12.73 11.01 -19.47
C ARG A 25 -12.35 11.09 -17.99
N TYR A 26 -12.38 9.97 -17.26
CA TYR A 26 -11.99 9.96 -15.84
C TYR A 26 -10.51 10.30 -15.65
N ARG A 27 -9.63 9.82 -16.54
CA ARG A 27 -8.21 10.17 -16.51
C ARG A 27 -8.01 11.67 -16.63
N GLU A 28 -8.67 12.32 -17.59
CA GLU A 28 -8.58 13.76 -17.79
C GLU A 28 -9.11 14.54 -16.60
N GLN A 29 -10.29 14.16 -16.09
CA GLN A 29 -10.88 14.79 -14.91
C GLN A 29 -9.97 14.71 -13.68
N TRP A 30 -9.50 13.50 -13.34
CA TRP A 30 -8.65 13.32 -12.15
C TRP A 30 -7.26 13.94 -12.29
N LEU A 31 -6.72 14.04 -13.51
CA LEU A 31 -5.46 14.76 -13.73
C LEU A 31 -5.65 16.26 -13.59
N ALA A 32 -6.78 16.80 -14.08
CA ALA A 32 -7.14 18.19 -13.85
C ALA A 32 -7.34 18.49 -12.37
N ASP A 33 -7.99 17.60 -11.61
CA ASP A 33 -8.16 17.75 -10.16
C ASP A 33 -6.81 17.78 -9.42
N VAL A 34 -5.84 16.95 -9.85
CA VAL A 34 -4.49 16.93 -9.29
C VAL A 34 -3.74 18.24 -9.56
N GLU A 35 -3.89 18.80 -10.75
CA GLU A 35 -3.25 20.08 -11.11
C GLU A 35 -3.95 21.26 -10.40
N GLY A 36 -5.28 21.31 -10.42
CA GLY A 36 -6.06 22.32 -9.70
C GLY A 36 -5.77 22.32 -8.19
N ALA A 37 -5.65 21.13 -7.58
CA ALA A 37 -5.25 21.03 -6.17
C ALA A 37 -3.88 21.65 -5.91
N ARG A 38 -2.94 21.54 -6.86
CA ARG A 38 -1.62 22.18 -6.74
C ARG A 38 -1.73 23.70 -6.83
N GLU A 39 -2.54 24.21 -7.73
CA GLU A 39 -2.76 25.65 -7.93
C GLU A 39 -3.36 26.32 -6.68
N VAL A 40 -4.26 25.64 -5.97
CA VAL A 40 -4.89 26.15 -4.75
C VAL A 40 -4.16 25.76 -3.45
N GLY A 41 -2.96 25.18 -3.53
CA GLY A 41 -2.16 24.80 -2.36
C GLY A 41 -2.67 23.58 -1.58
N LEU A 42 -3.61 22.82 -2.13
CA LEU A 42 -4.06 21.54 -1.59
C LEU A 42 -3.04 20.43 -1.89
N ARG A 43 -3.13 19.32 -1.14
CA ARG A 43 -2.21 18.18 -1.27
C ARG A 43 -2.58 17.31 -2.48
N PRO A 44 -1.79 17.25 -3.56
CA PRO A 44 -2.13 16.45 -4.76
C PRO A 44 -2.20 14.94 -4.47
N ALA A 45 -1.54 14.49 -3.41
CA ALA A 45 -1.60 13.11 -2.94
C ALA A 45 -2.99 12.69 -2.46
N ALA A 46 -3.73 13.60 -1.80
CA ALA A 46 -5.07 13.32 -1.31
C ALA A 46 -6.05 13.12 -2.47
N VAL A 47 -5.93 13.94 -3.51
CA VAL A 47 -6.72 13.81 -4.75
C VAL A 47 -6.42 12.51 -5.48
N ALA A 48 -5.13 12.17 -5.64
CA ALA A 48 -4.73 10.91 -6.28
C ALA A 48 -5.23 9.68 -5.50
N ALA A 49 -5.24 9.73 -4.16
CA ALA A 49 -5.82 8.68 -3.33
C ALA A 49 -7.34 8.59 -3.51
N GLY A 50 -8.05 9.73 -3.55
CA GLY A 50 -9.48 9.78 -3.83
C GLY A 50 -9.84 9.18 -5.20
N ALA A 51 -9.05 9.49 -6.23
CA ALA A 51 -9.19 8.91 -7.57
C ALA A 51 -9.00 7.38 -7.55
N ALA A 52 -8.00 6.88 -6.83
CA ALA A 52 -7.76 5.44 -6.69
C ALA A 52 -8.95 4.72 -5.99
N VAL A 53 -9.50 5.30 -4.92
CA VAL A 53 -10.67 4.76 -4.22
C VAL A 53 -11.92 4.78 -5.11
N ALA A 54 -12.16 5.89 -5.81
CA ALA A 54 -13.27 6.03 -6.74
C ALA A 54 -13.19 4.98 -7.86
N ALA A 55 -11.99 4.79 -8.44
CA ALA A 55 -11.73 3.79 -9.46
C ALA A 55 -12.02 2.36 -8.96
N ALA A 56 -11.56 2.03 -7.75
CA ALA A 56 -11.84 0.73 -7.14
C ALA A 56 -13.33 0.52 -6.88
N ARG A 57 -14.04 1.53 -6.35
CA ARG A 57 -15.48 1.46 -6.10
C ARG A 57 -16.26 1.26 -7.41
N LEU A 58 -15.87 1.97 -8.47
CA LEU A 58 -16.47 1.81 -9.80
C LEU A 58 -16.24 0.40 -10.36
N ALA A 59 -15.03 -0.15 -10.23
CA ALA A 59 -14.70 -1.50 -10.66
C ALA A 59 -15.54 -2.58 -9.94
N VAL A 60 -15.79 -2.40 -8.63
CA VAL A 60 -16.60 -3.32 -7.83
C VAL A 60 -18.10 -3.21 -8.15
N THR A 61 -18.61 -1.97 -8.27
CA THR A 61 -20.06 -1.72 -8.39
C THR A 61 -20.59 -1.85 -9.82
N ARG A 62 -19.73 -1.77 -10.85
CA ARG A 62 -20.12 -1.89 -12.27
C ARG A 62 -19.35 -2.99 -12.99
N PRO A 63 -19.54 -4.28 -12.63
CA PRO A 63 -18.80 -5.41 -13.20
C PRO A 63 -19.07 -5.65 -14.70
N ARG A 64 -20.18 -5.13 -15.25
CA ARG A 64 -20.50 -5.19 -16.69
C ARG A 64 -19.61 -4.29 -17.55
N TRP A 65 -18.90 -3.35 -16.94
CA TRP A 65 -17.88 -2.59 -17.63
C TRP A 65 -16.65 -3.49 -17.69
N GLN A 66 -16.65 -4.41 -18.67
CA GLN A 66 -15.54 -5.31 -18.94
C GLN A 66 -14.25 -4.50 -18.98
N VAL A 67 -13.53 -4.52 -17.86
CA VAL A 67 -12.17 -4.01 -17.82
C VAL A 67 -11.44 -5.01 -18.69
N THR A 68 -11.02 -4.56 -19.88
CA THR A 68 -10.35 -5.41 -20.84
C THR A 68 -9.22 -6.10 -20.09
N PRO A 69 -9.21 -7.45 -20.00
CA PRO A 69 -8.07 -8.14 -19.41
C PRO A 69 -6.85 -7.59 -20.12
N LEU A 70 -5.88 -7.08 -19.36
CA LEU A 70 -4.54 -6.79 -19.86
C LEU A 70 -3.94 -8.14 -20.30
N GLY A 71 -4.38 -8.66 -21.44
CA GLY A 71 -4.15 -10.03 -21.91
C GLY A 71 -2.69 -10.29 -22.27
N TRP A 72 -1.90 -9.23 -22.37
CA TRP A 72 -0.45 -9.25 -22.58
C TRP A 72 0.36 -9.34 -21.29
N VAL A 73 -0.26 -9.22 -20.11
CA VAL A 73 0.44 -9.39 -18.83
C VAL A 73 0.62 -10.88 -18.57
N THR A 74 1.83 -11.35 -18.85
CA THR A 74 2.24 -12.74 -18.63
C THR A 74 2.14 -13.13 -17.16
N THR A 75 1.98 -14.43 -16.89
CA THR A 75 2.03 -15.01 -15.54
C THR A 75 3.32 -14.64 -14.79
N ALA A 76 4.43 -14.46 -15.52
CA ALA A 76 5.70 -14.02 -14.98
C ALA A 76 5.64 -12.60 -14.38
N VAL A 77 4.97 -11.66 -15.06
CA VAL A 77 4.77 -10.30 -14.54
C VAL A 77 3.91 -10.31 -13.29
N ARG A 78 2.82 -11.09 -13.28
CA ARG A 78 1.94 -11.25 -12.11
C ARG A 78 2.70 -11.81 -10.90
N ARG A 79 3.57 -12.80 -11.13
CA ARG A 79 4.40 -13.42 -10.08
C ARG A 79 5.44 -12.45 -9.54
N ARG A 80 6.17 -11.74 -10.42
CA ARG A 80 7.14 -10.70 -10.01
C ARG A 80 6.46 -9.61 -9.19
N TYR A 81 5.27 -9.19 -9.63
CA TYR A 81 4.50 -8.18 -8.95
C TYR A 81 4.05 -8.60 -7.54
N LEU A 82 3.59 -9.86 -7.38
CA LEU A 82 3.32 -10.42 -6.05
C LEU A 82 4.56 -10.41 -5.16
N VAL A 83 5.72 -10.84 -5.70
CA VAL A 83 6.98 -10.83 -4.94
C VAL A 83 7.32 -9.42 -4.48
N VAL A 84 7.15 -8.41 -5.33
CA VAL A 84 7.35 -7.00 -4.97
C VAL A 84 6.37 -6.57 -3.88
N GLN A 85 5.08 -6.91 -4.00
CA GLN A 85 4.09 -6.57 -2.97
C GLN A 85 4.38 -7.24 -1.63
N LEU A 86 4.81 -8.51 -1.63
CA LEU A 86 5.23 -9.22 -0.42
C LEU A 86 6.48 -8.57 0.18
N ALA A 87 7.47 -8.21 -0.64
CA ALA A 87 8.67 -7.52 -0.18
C ALA A 87 8.34 -6.15 0.45
N VAL A 88 7.39 -5.42 -0.12
CA VAL A 88 6.90 -4.12 0.40
C VAL A 88 6.11 -4.28 1.70
N ALA A 89 5.33 -5.35 1.81
CA ALA A 89 4.49 -5.60 2.97
C ALA A 89 5.23 -6.27 4.14
N TYR A 90 6.27 -7.03 3.84
CA TYR A 90 7.02 -7.81 4.83
C TYR A 90 7.52 -6.96 6.00
N PRO A 91 8.11 -5.77 5.81
CA PRO A 91 8.55 -4.91 6.93
C PRO A 91 7.41 -4.54 7.90
N TYR A 92 6.20 -4.35 7.40
CA TYR A 92 5.03 -4.05 8.23
C TYR A 92 4.53 -5.26 9.00
N ALA A 93 4.49 -6.42 8.35
CA ALA A 93 4.16 -7.68 9.00
C ALA A 93 5.20 -8.02 10.09
N TRP A 94 6.48 -7.78 9.81
CA TRP A 94 7.55 -7.93 10.79
C TRP A 94 7.35 -7.00 11.98
N ALA A 95 7.08 -5.72 11.75
CA ALA A 95 6.91 -4.73 12.81
C ALA A 95 5.69 -5.06 13.71
N LEU A 96 4.60 -5.56 13.13
CA LEU A 96 3.44 -6.04 13.87
C LEU A 96 3.75 -7.30 14.69
N GLY A 97 4.46 -8.27 14.09
CA GLY A 97 4.93 -9.45 14.80
C GLY A 97 5.84 -9.09 15.97
N TYR A 98 6.71 -8.09 15.76
CA TYR A 98 7.60 -7.56 16.77
C TYR A 98 6.83 -6.90 17.93
N LEU A 99 5.83 -6.08 17.61
CA LEU A 99 4.95 -5.47 18.62
C LEU A 99 4.21 -6.54 19.44
N GLY A 100 3.69 -7.58 18.78
CA GLY A 100 3.04 -8.70 19.45
C GLY A 100 4.01 -9.47 20.36
N TYR A 101 5.22 -9.71 19.89
CA TYR A 101 6.29 -10.33 20.68
C TYR A 101 6.66 -9.49 21.91
N ALA A 102 6.91 -8.18 21.72
CA ALA A 102 7.21 -7.24 22.79
C ALA A 102 6.11 -7.21 23.85
N ARG A 103 4.85 -7.23 23.42
CA ARG A 103 3.67 -7.31 24.29
C ARG A 103 3.68 -8.57 25.15
N VAL A 104 3.89 -9.74 24.53
CA VAL A 104 3.94 -11.03 25.24
C VAL A 104 5.11 -11.08 26.22
N ARG A 105 6.28 -10.58 25.81
CA ARG A 105 7.50 -10.63 26.62
C ARG A 105 7.48 -9.67 27.82
N SER A 106 6.96 -8.46 27.63
CA SER A 106 6.91 -7.44 28.67
C SER A 106 5.66 -7.53 29.56
N GLY A 107 4.61 -8.23 29.10
CA GLY A 107 3.30 -8.24 29.75
C GLY A 107 2.54 -6.91 29.64
N LEU A 108 3.07 -5.93 28.91
CA LEU A 108 2.47 -4.60 28.77
C LEU A 108 1.38 -4.59 27.69
N THR A 109 0.45 -3.65 27.80
CA THR A 109 -0.48 -3.34 26.70
C THR A 109 0.21 -2.51 25.60
N VAL A 110 -0.41 -2.42 24.41
CA VAL A 110 0.15 -1.64 23.29
C VAL A 110 0.30 -0.15 23.66
N ALA A 111 -0.69 0.44 24.32
CA ALA A 111 -0.61 1.83 24.76
C ALA A 111 0.56 2.04 25.74
N GLN A 112 0.74 1.14 26.70
CA GLN A 112 1.84 1.21 27.65
C GLN A 112 3.21 1.01 27.01
N LEU A 113 3.32 0.23 25.92
CA LEU A 113 4.57 0.10 25.17
C LEU A 113 4.93 1.41 24.46
N PHE A 114 3.94 2.14 23.96
CA PHE A 114 4.18 3.43 23.30
C PHE A 114 4.44 4.57 24.29
N ASP A 115 3.88 4.51 25.50
CA ASP A 115 4.05 5.56 26.52
C ASP A 115 5.26 5.37 27.44
N ARG A 116 5.80 4.16 27.57
CA ARG A 116 6.94 3.87 28.46
C ARG A 116 8.28 3.89 27.72
N PRO A 117 9.38 4.27 28.39
CA PRO A 117 10.73 4.23 27.83
C PRO A 117 11.29 2.79 27.81
N VAL A 118 10.56 1.86 27.21
CA VAL A 118 11.10 0.53 26.91
C VAL A 118 11.70 0.63 25.51
N ASP A 119 13.03 0.72 25.43
CA ASP A 119 13.71 0.74 24.15
C ASP A 119 13.41 -0.58 23.43
N PRO A 120 12.81 -0.54 22.22
CA PRO A 120 12.55 -1.77 21.46
C PRO A 120 13.82 -2.58 21.26
N LYS A 121 15.01 -1.97 21.23
CA LYS A 121 16.28 -2.66 21.02
C LYS A 121 16.62 -3.61 22.18
N ASP A 122 16.20 -3.29 23.40
CA ASP A 122 16.44 -4.12 24.59
C ASP A 122 15.61 -5.41 24.60
N LEU A 123 14.51 -5.42 23.83
CA LEU A 123 13.64 -6.58 23.68
C LEU A 123 14.13 -7.55 22.59
N LEU A 124 15.13 -7.14 21.80
CA LEU A 124 15.65 -7.96 20.71
C LEU A 124 16.33 -9.22 21.23
N VAL A 125 16.18 -10.28 20.44
CA VAL A 125 16.84 -11.55 20.69
C VAL A 125 17.87 -11.77 19.59
N PRO A 126 19.18 -11.64 19.89
CA PRO A 126 20.22 -11.60 18.86
C PRO A 126 20.36 -12.92 18.08
N TRP A 127 19.91 -14.04 18.64
CA TRP A 127 19.93 -15.35 17.97
C TRP A 127 18.74 -15.59 17.02
N LEU A 128 17.74 -14.72 16.99
CA LEU A 128 16.59 -14.86 16.10
C LEU A 128 16.90 -14.17 14.76
N PRO A 129 17.10 -14.89 13.64
CA PRO A 129 17.62 -14.30 12.40
C PRO A 129 16.73 -13.20 11.81
N THR A 130 15.42 -13.25 12.06
CA THR A 130 14.49 -12.20 11.65
C THR A 130 14.78 -10.86 12.32
N MET A 131 15.45 -10.83 13.47
CA MET A 131 15.83 -9.59 14.17
C MET A 131 16.98 -8.86 13.48
N TRP A 132 17.80 -9.55 12.68
CA TRP A 132 18.88 -8.92 11.90
C TRP A 132 18.34 -8.04 10.77
N LEU A 133 17.07 -8.20 10.40
CA LEU A 133 16.41 -7.37 9.41
C LEU A 133 15.91 -6.03 9.99
N GLN A 134 15.97 -5.85 11.31
CA GLN A 134 15.49 -4.63 11.98
C GLN A 134 16.02 -3.33 11.35
N PRO A 135 17.32 -3.11 11.09
CA PRO A 135 17.78 -1.84 10.49
C PRO A 135 17.18 -1.60 9.11
N LEU A 136 16.98 -2.65 8.30
CA LEU A 136 16.33 -2.54 7.00
C LEU A 136 14.84 -2.21 7.14
N VAL A 137 14.17 -2.81 8.12
CA VAL A 137 12.76 -2.53 8.43
C VAL A 137 12.60 -1.09 8.94
N MET A 138 13.45 -0.64 9.87
CA MET A 138 13.48 0.74 10.36
C MET A 138 13.71 1.73 9.22
N LEU A 139 14.69 1.47 8.35
CA LEU A 139 14.95 2.31 7.18
C LEU A 139 13.72 2.38 6.26
N TRP A 140 13.13 1.22 5.93
CA TRP A 140 11.93 1.13 5.08
C TRP A 140 10.73 1.88 5.69
N LEU A 141 10.54 1.73 7.00
CA LEU A 141 9.52 2.47 7.73
C LEU A 141 9.85 3.95 7.71
N ALA A 142 11.06 4.40 8.01
CA ALA A 142 11.45 5.81 8.03
C ALA A 142 11.20 6.51 6.69
N VAL A 143 11.58 5.90 5.57
CA VAL A 143 11.44 6.49 4.24
C VAL A 143 10.00 6.50 3.70
N GLY A 144 9.02 5.95 4.42
CA GLY A 144 7.64 5.93 3.96
C GLY A 144 7.33 4.81 2.97
N GLY A 145 7.82 3.60 3.22
CA GLY A 145 7.53 2.41 2.41
C GLY A 145 6.03 2.16 2.15
N TRP A 146 5.13 2.67 3.00
CA TRP A 146 3.68 2.62 2.81
C TRP A 146 3.20 3.38 1.58
N VAL A 147 3.93 4.41 1.15
CA VAL A 147 3.66 5.15 -0.10
C VAL A 147 3.84 4.22 -1.29
N VAL A 148 4.85 3.34 -1.24
CA VAL A 148 5.07 2.31 -2.26
C VAL A 148 3.92 1.31 -2.24
N GLY A 149 3.48 0.86 -1.05
CA GLY A 149 2.29 0.03 -0.89
C GLY A 149 1.03 0.69 -1.50
N ALA A 150 0.78 1.95 -1.17
CA ALA A 150 -0.37 2.72 -1.65
C ALA A 150 -0.34 2.89 -3.18
N ALA A 151 0.84 3.11 -3.76
CA ALA A 151 1.02 3.20 -5.21
C ALA A 151 0.86 1.85 -5.91
N LEU A 152 1.21 0.75 -5.24
CA LEU A 152 1.06 -0.59 -5.78
C LEU A 152 -0.38 -1.07 -5.73
N ALA A 153 -1.15 -0.82 -4.67
CA ALA A 153 -2.51 -1.36 -4.52
C ALA A 153 -3.43 -1.25 -5.78
N PRO A 154 -3.47 -0.10 -6.50
CA PRO A 154 -4.23 0.05 -7.75
C PRO A 154 -3.71 -0.84 -8.89
N VAL A 155 -2.39 -1.04 -8.99
CA VAL A 155 -1.76 -1.88 -10.02
C VAL A 155 -2.18 -3.35 -9.82
N GLY A 156 -2.16 -3.85 -8.58
CA GLY A 156 -2.61 -5.21 -8.29
C GLY A 156 -4.08 -5.41 -8.61
N LEU A 157 -4.91 -4.38 -8.38
CA LEU A 157 -6.33 -4.41 -8.73
C LEU A 157 -6.46 -4.49 -10.25
N ALA A 158 -5.71 -3.68 -11.00
CA ALA A 158 -5.73 -3.69 -12.47
C ALA A 158 -5.33 -5.06 -13.03
N LEU A 159 -4.31 -5.67 -12.43
CA LEU A 159 -3.85 -7.00 -12.80
C LEU A 159 -4.90 -8.07 -12.47
N SER A 160 -5.64 -7.93 -11.37
CA SER A 160 -6.66 -8.92 -10.96
C SER A 160 -7.84 -9.01 -11.93
N ILE A 161 -8.25 -7.88 -12.51
CA ILE A 161 -9.51 -7.81 -13.28
C ILE A 161 -9.38 -8.57 -14.63
N GLY A 162 -8.16 -8.91 -15.06
CA GLY A 162 -7.93 -9.70 -16.27
C GLY A 162 -7.57 -11.17 -16.09
N GLY A 163 -7.46 -11.68 -14.86
CA GLY A 163 -7.05 -13.07 -14.60
C GLY A 163 -8.22 -14.06 -14.67
N ARG A 164 -8.03 -15.19 -15.37
CA ARG A 164 -8.93 -16.36 -15.24
C ARG A 164 -8.33 -17.37 -14.25
N GLY A 165 -9.18 -18.04 -13.45
CA GLY A 165 -8.77 -19.11 -12.54
C GLY A 165 -7.85 -18.64 -11.39
N SER A 166 -6.91 -19.49 -10.98
CA SER A 166 -5.97 -19.24 -9.85
C SER A 166 -5.11 -17.97 -10.03
N SER A 167 -4.88 -17.54 -11.27
CA SER A 167 -4.10 -16.34 -11.61
C SER A 167 -4.75 -15.01 -11.19
N ARG A 168 -6.06 -15.03 -10.87
CA ARG A 168 -6.80 -13.85 -10.38
C ARG A 168 -6.58 -13.58 -8.89
N TRP A 169 -6.23 -14.60 -8.11
CA TRP A 169 -6.12 -14.49 -6.66
C TRP A 169 -4.81 -13.83 -6.22
N LEU A 170 -3.72 -14.05 -6.97
CA LEU A 170 -2.41 -13.49 -6.61
C LEU A 170 -2.39 -11.95 -6.59
N PRO A 171 -2.96 -11.25 -7.60
CA PRO A 171 -2.99 -9.78 -7.57
C PRO A 171 -4.00 -9.22 -6.56
N VAL A 172 -5.12 -9.94 -6.30
CA VAL A 172 -6.08 -9.56 -5.25
C VAL A 172 -5.41 -9.63 -3.88
N ALA A 173 -4.72 -10.74 -3.59
CA ALA A 173 -4.03 -10.94 -2.32
C ALA A 173 -3.07 -9.78 -2.06
N GLY A 174 -2.20 -9.46 -3.03
CA GLY A 174 -1.24 -8.40 -2.80
C GLY A 174 -1.83 -6.98 -2.85
N THR A 175 -2.96 -6.74 -3.55
CA THR A 175 -3.72 -5.49 -3.38
C THR A 175 -4.32 -5.35 -2.00
N LEU A 176 -4.89 -6.43 -1.45
CA LEU A 176 -5.38 -6.43 -0.07
C LEU A 176 -4.24 -6.20 0.91
N THR A 177 -3.10 -6.87 0.71
CA THR A 177 -1.91 -6.66 1.53
C THR A 177 -1.45 -5.20 1.48
N ALA A 178 -1.36 -4.62 0.28
CA ALA A 178 -0.98 -3.23 0.10
C ALA A 178 -1.97 -2.25 0.76
N ALA A 179 -3.27 -2.48 0.61
CA ALA A 179 -4.31 -1.67 1.24
C ALA A 179 -4.27 -1.75 2.77
N VAL A 180 -4.11 -2.94 3.33
CA VAL A 180 -3.98 -3.16 4.78
C VAL A 180 -2.72 -2.48 5.31
N VAL A 181 -1.58 -2.62 4.62
CA VAL A 181 -0.32 -1.97 4.97
C VAL A 181 -0.46 -0.45 4.96
N THR A 182 -1.09 0.11 3.93
CA THR A 182 -1.32 1.55 3.84
C THR A 182 -2.26 2.04 4.95
N ALA A 183 -3.38 1.36 5.17
CA ALA A 183 -4.32 1.73 6.22
C ALA A 183 -3.67 1.66 7.62
N PHE A 184 -2.91 0.60 7.87
CA PHE A 184 -2.14 0.42 9.08
C PHE A 184 -1.12 1.54 9.27
N ALA A 185 -0.30 1.83 8.25
CA ALA A 185 0.77 2.82 8.32
C ALA A 185 0.28 4.27 8.49
N VAL A 186 -0.95 4.57 8.04
CA VAL A 186 -1.57 5.90 8.17
C VAL A 186 -2.37 6.02 9.46
N GLY A 187 -2.81 4.91 10.06
CA GLY A 187 -3.54 4.91 11.32
C GLY A 187 -2.66 5.18 12.55
N ASP A 188 -3.29 5.55 13.66
CA ASP A 188 -2.62 5.89 14.93
C ASP A 188 -1.70 4.75 15.42
N LEU A 189 -2.13 3.51 15.25
CA LEU A 189 -1.36 2.32 15.60
C LEU A 189 -0.04 2.23 14.80
N GLY A 190 -0.07 2.51 13.49
CA GLY A 190 1.13 2.47 12.64
C GLY A 190 2.04 3.67 12.86
N ALA A 191 1.46 4.85 13.13
CA ALA A 191 2.22 6.03 13.52
C ALA A 191 2.95 5.82 14.85
N GLY A 192 2.23 5.32 15.87
CA GLY A 192 2.80 4.97 17.18
C GLY A 192 3.86 3.88 17.09
N LEU A 193 3.60 2.81 16.30
CA LEU A 193 4.59 1.76 16.07
C LEU A 193 5.86 2.30 15.39
N ARG A 194 5.71 3.19 14.41
CA ARG A 194 6.85 3.79 13.72
C ARG A 194 7.66 4.67 14.67
N LEU A 195 7.01 5.52 15.47
CA LEU A 195 7.69 6.37 16.45
C LEU A 195 8.45 5.51 17.46
N TRP A 196 7.76 4.57 18.10
CA TRP A 196 8.37 3.66 19.06
C TRP A 196 9.57 2.89 18.48
N LEU A 197 9.46 2.38 17.25
CA LEU A 197 10.57 1.69 16.59
C LEU A 197 11.70 2.60 16.11
N LEU A 198 11.49 3.91 15.92
CA LEU A 198 12.52 4.82 15.43
C LEU A 198 13.20 5.63 16.54
N ASP A 199 12.59 5.70 17.71
CA ASP A 199 13.21 6.19 18.94
C ASP A 199 14.34 5.23 19.42
#